data_AF-A0A5D3BG12-F1
#
_entry.id   AF-A0A5D3BG12-F1
#
_cell.length_a   1.000
_cell.length_b   1.000
_cell.length_c   1.000
_cell.angle_alpha   90.00
_cell.angle_beta   90.00
_cell.angle_gamma   90.00
#
_symmetry.space_group_name_H-M   'P 1'
#
loop_
_entity.id
_entity.type
_entity.pdbx_description
1 polymer ?
#
loop_
_entity_poly.entity_id
_entity_poly.type
_entity_poly.pdbx_seq_one_letter_code
_entity_poly.pdbx_strand_id
1 'polypeptide(L)'
;MLELRLLQGSLLKKVLEAMKDLVNDANFDCSPTGFSLQAMDSSHVALVSLLLRSECFEHYRCDRTISMGMNLNNMAKMLRCAGNDDIVTLKADDGSDSLTFMFENPSQDKIADFEMKLMDIDSEHLGIPDAEYQSIVKMPAVEFARICKDLSSIGDTVLISVSKEGVQFSTRGDIGTANIVCRRNTTVDKPEEAVMIEMEEPVSLTFALRYLNSFTKATPLANQVTISMSSDLPVVVEYRIEDMGYIRYYLAPKIEEEDEAAAISKPETESKHTAKAKPKADLKPKFEAHPESESEMKSEEDKGSVIEIKDKDNKSVFVINDEEKNSSVKSKAQEETNTPKEPKIETMDLE
;
A
#
# COMPACT_ATOMS: atom_id res chain seq x y z
N MET A 1 31.84 15.82 2.14
CA MET A 1 31.52 14.78 3.13
C MET A 1 30.06 14.90 3.55
N LEU A 2 29.41 13.77 3.83
CA LEU A 2 28.06 13.66 4.39
C LEU A 2 28.12 12.96 5.75
N GLU A 3 27.54 13.56 6.79
CA GLU A 3 27.36 12.95 8.11
C GLU A 3 26.01 13.37 8.70
N LEU A 4 25.08 12.41 8.82
CA LEU A 4 23.71 12.63 9.33
C LEU A 4 23.47 11.77 10.57
N ARG A 5 23.18 12.36 11.73
CA ARG A 5 22.94 11.64 13.01
C ARG A 5 21.49 11.81 13.46
N LEU A 6 20.76 10.72 13.55
CA LEU A 6 19.35 10.66 13.92
C LEU A 6 19.18 9.93 15.26
N LEU A 7 18.65 10.62 16.27
CA LEU A 7 18.48 10.09 17.64
C LEU A 7 17.53 8.90 17.74
N GLN A 8 16.53 8.80 16.85
CA GLN A 8 15.56 7.71 16.83
C GLN A 8 15.66 6.91 15.53
N GLY A 9 16.46 5.85 15.53
CA GLY A 9 16.60 4.94 14.38
C GLY A 9 15.29 4.30 13.92
N SER A 10 14.30 4.19 14.81
CA SER A 10 12.94 3.74 14.46
C SER A 10 12.25 4.62 13.41
N LEU A 11 12.54 5.92 13.32
CA LEU A 11 11.97 6.78 12.27
C LEU A 11 12.46 6.35 10.88
N LEU A 12 13.77 6.22 10.68
CA LEU A 12 14.33 5.81 9.38
C LEU A 12 13.86 4.40 8.98
N LYS A 13 13.72 3.49 9.95
CA LYS A 13 13.13 2.16 9.75
C LYS A 13 11.68 2.25 9.24
N LYS A 14 10.81 3.04 9.90
CA LYS A 14 9.42 3.26 9.47
C LYS A 14 9.35 3.90 8.08
N VAL A 15 10.23 4.87 7.79
CA VAL A 15 10.31 5.52 6.48
C VAL A 15 10.61 4.49 5.39
N LEU A 16 11.63 3.64 5.53
CA LEU A 16 11.93 2.63 4.50
C LEU A 16 10.80 1.60 4.32
N GLU A 17 10.22 1.11 5.42
CA GLU A 17 9.10 0.15 5.37
C GLU A 17 7.89 0.73 4.62
N ALA A 18 7.74 2.06 4.58
CA ALA A 18 6.69 2.76 3.85
C ALA A 18 6.95 2.91 2.33
N MET A 19 8.16 2.66 1.83
CA MET A 19 8.52 2.88 0.41
C MET A 19 9.10 1.65 -0.32
N LYS A 20 9.79 0.75 0.39
CA LYS A 20 10.52 -0.41 -0.21
C LYS A 20 9.69 -1.38 -1.05
N ASP A 21 8.37 -1.40 -0.83
CA ASP A 21 7.41 -2.27 -1.51
C ASP A 21 6.71 -1.55 -2.69
N LEU A 22 6.96 -0.25 -2.85
CA LEU A 22 6.56 0.56 -4.00
C LEU A 22 7.72 0.74 -4.99
N VAL A 23 8.93 0.94 -4.46
CA VAL A 23 10.16 1.20 -5.23
C VAL A 23 11.28 0.29 -4.71
N ASN A 24 11.98 -0.38 -5.62
CA ASN A 24 13.09 -1.28 -5.27
C ASN A 24 14.41 -0.52 -5.04
N ASP A 25 14.71 0.40 -5.96
CA ASP A 25 15.98 1.11 -6.09
C ASP A 25 15.69 2.59 -6.30
N ALA A 26 16.34 3.47 -5.55
CA ALA A 26 16.08 4.91 -5.61
C ALA A 26 17.29 5.73 -5.17
N ASN A 27 17.37 6.98 -5.65
CA ASN A 27 18.32 7.97 -5.17
C ASN A 27 17.82 8.64 -3.88
N PHE A 28 18.70 8.71 -2.89
CA PHE A 28 18.56 9.66 -1.78
C PHE A 28 19.42 10.89 -2.06
N ASP A 29 18.76 12.03 -2.23
CA ASP A 29 19.39 13.33 -2.43
C ASP A 29 19.57 14.03 -1.08
N CYS A 30 20.82 14.25 -0.70
CA CYS A 30 21.18 15.07 0.45
C CYS A 30 21.51 16.48 -0.03
N SER A 31 20.99 17.48 0.67
CA SER A 31 21.31 18.89 0.45
C SER A 31 21.29 19.65 1.79
N PRO A 32 21.78 20.90 1.85
CA PRO A 32 21.73 21.68 3.09
C PRO A 32 20.32 21.88 3.70
N THR A 33 19.24 21.67 2.93
CA THR A 33 17.86 21.75 3.44
C THR A 33 17.36 20.45 4.07
N GLY A 34 17.96 19.30 3.74
CA GLY A 34 17.51 18.01 4.24
C GLY A 34 17.88 16.80 3.37
N PHE A 35 17.41 15.66 3.82
CA PHE A 35 17.52 14.34 3.22
C PHE A 35 16.20 14.00 2.52
N SER A 36 16.24 13.85 1.19
CA SER A 36 15.05 13.67 0.35
C SER A 36 15.20 12.47 -0.59
N LEU A 37 14.06 11.98 -1.08
CA LEU A 37 13.99 10.95 -2.13
C LEU A 37 12.76 11.24 -2.99
N GLN A 38 12.90 11.07 -4.29
CA GLN A 38 11.78 11.06 -5.22
C GLN A 38 11.94 9.86 -6.16
N ALA A 39 10.91 9.04 -6.32
CA ALA A 39 10.96 7.89 -7.22
C ALA A 39 9.57 7.46 -7.69
N MET A 40 9.50 6.93 -8.91
CA MET A 40 8.31 6.27 -9.47
C MET A 40 8.32 4.77 -9.19
N ASP A 41 7.13 4.15 -9.18
CA ASP A 41 7.00 2.70 -9.24
C ASP A 41 7.33 2.17 -10.66
N SER A 42 7.56 0.87 -10.80
CA SER A 42 7.96 0.24 -12.07
C SER A 42 6.91 0.29 -13.19
N SER A 43 5.69 0.75 -12.91
CA SER A 43 4.65 1.00 -13.93
C SER A 43 4.44 2.49 -14.25
N HIS A 44 5.14 3.40 -13.55
CA HIS A 44 4.97 4.86 -13.68
C HIS A 44 3.55 5.36 -13.39
N VAL A 45 2.80 4.66 -12.52
CA VAL A 45 1.44 5.00 -12.10
C VAL A 45 1.42 5.69 -10.72
N ALA A 46 2.44 5.42 -9.90
CA ALA A 46 2.61 6.01 -8.59
C ALA A 46 4.01 6.62 -8.41
N LEU A 47 4.07 7.74 -7.69
CA LEU A 47 5.32 8.40 -7.28
C LEU A 47 5.35 8.59 -5.76
N VAL A 48 6.49 8.36 -5.15
CA VAL A 48 6.77 8.71 -3.75
C VAL A 48 7.72 9.90 -3.69
N SER A 49 7.43 10.85 -2.80
CA SER A 49 8.29 11.96 -2.44
C SER A 49 8.46 12.02 -0.92
N LEU A 50 9.69 11.85 -0.46
CA LEU A 50 10.11 11.93 0.93
C LEU A 50 10.91 13.21 1.14
N LEU A 51 10.66 13.90 2.25
CA LEU A 51 11.53 14.93 2.78
C LEU A 51 11.68 14.76 4.29
N LEU A 52 12.92 14.59 4.76
CA LEU A 52 13.32 14.79 6.15
C LEU A 52 14.20 16.04 6.19
N ARG A 53 13.74 17.12 6.82
CA ARG A 53 14.48 18.37 6.93
C ARG A 53 15.75 18.19 7.78
N SER A 54 16.73 19.08 7.63
CA SER A 54 17.98 19.02 8.39
C SER A 54 17.76 19.06 9.91
N GLU A 55 16.71 19.75 10.39
CA GLU A 55 16.30 19.83 11.79
C GLU A 55 15.74 18.51 12.37
N CYS A 56 15.52 17.49 11.54
CA CYS A 56 15.20 16.12 11.98
C CYS A 56 16.41 15.43 12.66
N PHE A 57 17.62 15.91 12.39
CA PHE A 57 18.87 15.27 12.79
C PHE A 57 19.57 16.07 13.91
N GLU A 58 20.15 15.37 14.88
CA GLU A 58 20.98 15.98 15.95
C GLU A 58 22.25 16.61 15.35
N HIS A 59 22.83 15.93 14.35
CA HIS A 59 23.91 16.45 13.54
C HIS A 59 23.56 16.29 12.08
N TYR A 60 23.55 17.41 11.34
CA TYR A 60 23.35 17.42 9.90
C TYR A 60 24.53 18.11 9.22
N ARG A 61 25.39 17.34 8.54
CA ARG A 61 26.47 17.88 7.72
C ARG A 61 26.37 17.33 6.30
N CYS A 62 26.18 18.24 5.36
CA CYS A 62 26.15 17.97 3.93
C CYS A 62 26.96 19.08 3.23
N ASP A 63 28.27 18.83 3.02
CA ASP A 63 29.18 19.86 2.49
C ASP A 63 28.87 20.23 1.03
N ARG A 64 28.25 19.31 0.29
CA ARG A 64 27.82 19.42 -1.11
C ARG A 64 26.58 18.57 -1.32
N THR A 65 25.74 18.95 -2.28
CA THR A 65 24.64 18.10 -2.74
C THR A 65 25.18 16.79 -3.27
N ILE A 66 24.73 15.67 -2.68
CA ILE A 66 25.12 14.31 -3.06
C ILE A 66 23.87 13.48 -3.26
N SER A 67 23.84 12.74 -4.37
CA SER A 67 22.81 11.76 -4.67
C SER A 67 23.39 10.37 -4.45
N MET A 68 22.68 9.50 -3.74
CA MET A 68 23.14 8.17 -3.37
C MET A 68 22.10 7.13 -3.79
N GLY A 69 22.38 6.39 -4.86
CA GLY A 69 21.52 5.32 -5.34
C GLY A 69 21.61 4.09 -4.45
N MET A 70 20.48 3.62 -3.94
CA MET A 70 20.40 2.50 -3.00
C MET A 70 19.24 1.55 -3.32
N ASN A 71 19.49 0.26 -3.14
CA ASN A 71 18.43 -0.75 -3.08
C ASN A 71 17.73 -0.68 -1.71
N LEU A 72 16.47 -0.21 -1.69
CA LEU A 72 15.70 0.01 -0.46
C LEU A 72 15.47 -1.28 0.33
N ASN A 73 15.37 -2.41 -0.37
CA ASN A 73 15.23 -3.73 0.26
C ASN A 73 16.50 -4.19 1.00
N ASN A 74 17.68 -3.84 0.50
CA ASN A 74 18.95 -4.06 1.19
C ASN A 74 19.15 -3.05 2.33
N MET A 75 18.76 -1.79 2.13
CA MET A 75 18.85 -0.76 3.17
C MET A 75 17.95 -1.14 4.37
N ALA A 76 16.74 -1.63 4.11
CA ALA A 76 15.85 -2.18 5.14
C ALA A 76 16.42 -3.45 5.82
N LYS A 77 17.26 -4.27 5.16
CA LYS A 77 17.96 -5.39 5.82
C LYS A 77 18.97 -4.88 6.85
N MET A 78 19.74 -3.84 6.52
CA MET A 78 20.71 -3.27 7.47
C MET A 78 20.04 -2.55 8.63
N LEU A 79 19.01 -1.73 8.37
CA LEU A 79 18.29 -1.03 9.45
C LEU A 79 17.51 -1.97 10.40
N ARG A 80 17.28 -3.24 10.03
CA ARG A 80 16.77 -4.26 10.97
C ARG A 80 17.77 -4.69 12.03
N CYS A 81 19.08 -4.43 11.84
CA CYS A 81 20.11 -4.69 12.84
C CYS A 81 20.18 -3.60 13.93
N ALA A 82 19.61 -2.42 13.67
CA ALA A 82 19.43 -1.36 14.67
C ALA A 82 18.24 -1.67 15.58
N GLY A 83 18.37 -1.32 16.87
CA GLY A 83 17.27 -1.18 17.82
C GLY A 83 16.24 -0.13 17.38
N ASN A 84 15.19 0.05 18.16
CA ASN A 84 14.20 1.12 17.89
C ASN A 84 14.65 2.46 18.49
N ASP A 85 15.38 2.37 19.60
CA ASP A 85 15.94 3.49 20.36
C ASP A 85 17.44 3.72 20.07
N ASP A 86 18.04 2.91 19.17
CA ASP A 86 19.41 3.11 18.70
C ASP A 86 19.51 4.41 17.90
N ILE A 87 20.59 5.15 18.14
CA ILE A 87 20.99 6.32 17.37
C ILE A 87 21.60 5.82 16.05
N VAL A 88 21.14 6.37 14.93
CA VAL A 88 21.59 5.98 13.58
C VAL A 88 22.41 7.12 12.99
N THR A 89 23.65 6.83 12.59
CA THR A 89 24.49 7.78 11.85
C THR A 89 24.75 7.27 10.44
N LEU A 90 24.50 8.10 9.43
CA LEU A 90 24.79 7.85 8.03
C LEU A 90 26.05 8.63 7.63
N LYS A 91 27.05 7.96 7.03
CA LYS A 91 28.32 8.58 6.59
C LYS A 91 28.71 8.18 5.19
N ALA A 92 28.94 9.17 4.33
CA ALA A 92 29.54 8.99 3.01
C ALA A 92 30.61 10.07 2.76
N ASP A 93 31.72 9.67 2.15
CA ASP A 93 32.79 10.58 1.75
C ASP A 93 32.56 11.09 0.32
N ASP A 94 33.24 12.17 -0.06
CA ASP A 94 33.07 12.75 -1.40
C ASP A 94 33.67 11.81 -2.45
N GLY A 95 32.80 11.11 -3.20
CA GLY A 95 33.18 10.11 -4.20
C GLY A 95 33.44 8.71 -3.63
N SER A 96 32.86 8.36 -2.48
CA SER A 96 32.86 6.98 -1.99
C SER A 96 31.76 6.14 -2.65
N ASP A 97 32.12 4.95 -3.16
CA ASP A 97 31.17 3.96 -3.72
C ASP A 97 30.31 3.26 -2.65
N SER A 98 30.37 3.71 -1.39
CA SER A 98 29.71 3.11 -0.24
C SER A 98 29.09 4.16 0.70
N LEU A 99 27.99 3.80 1.36
CA LEU A 99 27.44 4.47 2.54
C LEU A 99 27.68 3.60 3.77
N THR A 100 28.19 4.21 4.85
CA THR A 100 28.31 3.58 6.17
C THR A 100 27.12 3.94 7.05
N PHE A 101 26.50 2.92 7.64
CA PHE A 101 25.52 3.02 8.71
C PHE A 101 26.19 2.66 10.03
N MET A 102 26.23 3.58 10.98
CA MET A 102 26.68 3.30 12.35
C MET A 102 25.46 3.30 13.28
N PHE A 103 25.27 2.22 14.03
CA PHE A 103 24.20 2.10 15.03
C PHE A 103 24.79 2.11 16.44
N GLU A 104 24.33 3.04 17.27
CA GLU A 104 24.85 3.31 18.61
C GLU A 104 23.70 3.21 19.62
N ASN A 105 23.82 2.31 20.61
CA ASN A 105 22.90 2.25 21.74
C ASN A 105 23.00 3.56 22.55
N PRO A 106 21.91 4.17 23.05
CA PRO A 106 21.96 5.33 23.95
C PRO A 106 22.90 5.22 25.16
N SER A 107 23.23 4.01 25.66
CA SER A 107 24.25 3.80 26.71
C SER A 107 25.70 3.78 26.21
N GLN A 108 25.91 3.86 24.89
CA GLN A 108 27.19 3.79 24.17
C GLN A 108 28.03 2.51 24.43
N ASP A 109 27.43 1.47 25.00
CA ASP A 109 28.07 0.17 25.27
C ASP A 109 28.24 -0.71 24.00
N LYS A 110 27.45 -0.42 22.96
CA LYS A 110 27.40 -1.16 21.71
C LYS A 110 27.35 -0.18 20.54
N ILE A 111 28.35 -0.29 19.67
CA ILE A 111 28.43 0.36 18.36
C ILE A 111 28.51 -0.75 17.32
N ALA A 112 27.78 -0.60 16.21
CA ALA A 112 27.79 -1.54 15.11
C ALA A 112 27.80 -0.81 13.76
N ASP A 113 28.86 -1.05 12.98
CA ASP A 113 29.09 -0.41 11.69
C ASP A 113 28.75 -1.37 10.54
N PHE A 114 27.98 -0.88 9.57
CA PHE A 114 27.56 -1.61 8.37
C PHE A 114 27.86 -0.78 7.12
N GLU A 115 28.61 -1.34 6.18
CA GLU A 115 28.93 -0.69 4.91
C GLU A 115 28.03 -1.23 3.78
N MET A 116 27.35 -0.34 3.06
CA MET A 116 26.54 -0.64 1.88
C MET A 116 27.17 -0.04 0.64
N LYS A 117 27.35 -0.83 -0.42
CA LYS A 117 27.68 -0.30 -1.73
C LYS A 117 26.53 0.49 -2.33
N LEU A 118 26.84 1.67 -2.85
CA LEU A 118 25.95 2.49 -3.65
C LEU A 118 25.81 1.93 -5.07
N MET A 119 24.83 2.44 -5.81
CA MET A 119 24.59 2.13 -7.21
C MET A 119 24.42 3.41 -8.01
N ASP A 120 24.87 3.43 -9.25
CA ASP A 120 24.52 4.48 -10.20
C ASP A 120 23.06 4.28 -10.63
N ILE A 121 22.20 5.25 -10.32
CA ILE A 121 20.79 5.28 -10.71
C ILE A 121 20.55 6.61 -11.43
N ASP A 122 20.09 6.53 -12.68
CA ASP A 122 19.71 7.71 -13.47
C ASP A 122 18.58 8.47 -12.76
N SER A 123 18.80 9.77 -12.49
CA SER A 123 17.90 10.58 -11.70
C SER A 123 17.04 11.50 -12.57
N GLU A 124 15.80 11.10 -12.83
CA GLU A 124 14.79 11.95 -13.46
C GLU A 124 13.87 12.56 -12.40
N HIS A 125 14.29 13.70 -11.84
CA HIS A 125 13.45 14.47 -10.92
C HIS A 125 12.25 15.08 -11.66
N LEU A 126 11.05 14.65 -11.31
CA LEU A 126 9.81 15.22 -11.80
C LEU A 126 9.45 16.48 -10.99
N GLY A 127 9.31 17.60 -11.70
CA GLY A 127 8.81 18.84 -11.11
C GLY A 127 7.35 18.67 -10.68
N ILE A 128 7.12 18.58 -9.37
CA ILE A 128 5.78 18.57 -8.79
C ILE A 128 5.29 20.03 -8.75
N PRO A 129 4.22 20.40 -9.47
CA PRO A 129 3.70 21.76 -9.44
C PRO A 129 2.96 22.03 -8.11
N ASP A 130 3.06 23.26 -7.62
CA ASP A 130 2.16 23.77 -6.60
C ASP A 130 0.78 23.95 -7.23
N ALA A 131 -0.14 23.02 -6.95
CA ALA A 131 -1.48 22.97 -7.51
C ALA A 131 -2.55 23.05 -6.42
N GLU A 132 -3.66 23.70 -6.74
CA GLU A 132 -4.86 23.77 -5.89
C GLU A 132 -5.70 22.48 -6.07
N TYR A 133 -6.29 22.00 -4.97
CA TYR A 133 -7.07 20.77 -4.93
C TYR A 133 -8.53 21.07 -4.61
N GLN A 134 -9.46 20.57 -5.43
CA GLN A 134 -10.90 20.73 -5.27
C GLN A 134 -11.41 20.23 -3.91
N SER A 135 -10.76 19.20 -3.35
CA SER A 135 -11.07 18.65 -2.03
C SER A 135 -9.82 18.18 -1.28
N ILE A 136 -9.79 18.43 0.02
CA ILE A 136 -8.79 17.95 0.96
C ILE A 136 -9.48 17.28 2.15
N VAL A 137 -9.19 16.00 2.36
CA VAL A 137 -9.71 15.19 3.46
C VAL A 137 -8.57 14.86 4.41
N LYS A 138 -8.71 15.21 5.70
CA LYS A 138 -7.76 14.83 6.75
C LYS A 138 -8.46 13.94 7.77
N MET A 139 -7.93 12.74 7.97
CA MET A 139 -8.57 11.70 8.79
C MET A 139 -7.54 10.85 9.53
N PRO A 140 -7.93 10.03 10.51
CA PRO A 140 -7.00 9.16 11.23
C PRO A 140 -6.33 8.16 10.28
N ALA A 141 -5.00 8.08 10.32
CA ALA A 141 -4.21 7.22 9.43
C ALA A 141 -4.55 5.73 9.57
N VAL A 142 -4.91 5.31 10.79
CA VAL A 142 -5.35 3.93 11.09
C VAL A 142 -6.72 3.63 10.50
N GLU A 143 -7.62 4.62 10.45
CA GLU A 143 -8.95 4.47 9.84
C GLU A 143 -8.83 4.29 8.32
N PHE A 144 -8.05 5.14 7.66
CA PHE A 144 -7.78 5.01 6.23
C PHE A 144 -7.11 3.67 5.88
N ALA A 145 -6.13 3.23 6.68
CA ALA A 145 -5.49 1.93 6.52
C ALA A 145 -6.48 0.75 6.63
N ARG A 146 -7.43 0.82 7.57
CA ARG A 146 -8.50 -0.18 7.69
C ARG A 146 -9.42 -0.15 6.46
N ILE A 147 -9.89 1.03 6.05
CA ILE A 147 -10.77 1.21 4.88
C ILE A 147 -10.14 0.60 3.63
N CYS A 148 -8.88 0.92 3.31
CA CYS A 148 -8.19 0.35 2.15
C CYS A 148 -8.12 -1.18 2.24
N LYS A 149 -7.72 -1.73 3.39
CA LYS A 149 -7.61 -3.18 3.60
C LYS A 149 -8.95 -3.90 3.45
N ASP A 150 -10.00 -3.37 4.07
CA ASP A 150 -11.33 -3.99 4.07
C ASP A 150 -11.93 -4.00 2.66
N LEU A 151 -11.86 -2.87 1.93
CA LEU A 151 -12.33 -2.79 0.54
C LEU A 151 -11.54 -3.70 -0.39
N SER A 152 -10.24 -3.90 -0.14
CA SER A 152 -9.37 -4.80 -0.93
C SER A 152 -9.70 -6.28 -0.77
N SER A 153 -10.52 -6.65 0.22
CA SER A 153 -11.06 -8.01 0.31
C SER A 153 -12.28 -8.25 -0.58
N ILE A 154 -12.80 -7.18 -1.22
CA ILE A 154 -14.04 -7.18 -1.98
C ILE A 154 -13.79 -6.88 -3.47
N GLY A 155 -12.87 -5.95 -3.78
CA GLY A 155 -12.49 -5.61 -5.16
C GLY A 155 -11.13 -4.91 -5.28
N ASP A 156 -10.61 -4.84 -6.50
CA ASP A 156 -9.27 -4.29 -6.79
C ASP A 156 -9.22 -2.74 -6.90
N THR A 157 -10.38 -2.10 -6.99
CA THR A 157 -10.51 -0.64 -7.17
C THR A 157 -11.36 -0.01 -6.07
N VAL A 158 -11.09 1.26 -5.80
CA VAL A 158 -11.95 2.10 -4.96
C VAL A 158 -12.29 3.39 -5.69
N LEU A 159 -13.58 3.68 -5.78
CA LEU A 159 -14.10 5.00 -6.09
C LEU A 159 -14.07 5.82 -4.79
N ILE A 160 -13.32 6.92 -4.78
CA ILE A 160 -13.29 7.88 -3.68
C ILE A 160 -14.07 9.10 -4.13
N SER A 161 -15.14 9.45 -3.40
CA SER A 161 -16.02 10.58 -3.71
C SER A 161 -16.10 11.53 -2.52
N VAL A 162 -15.76 12.81 -2.72
CA VAL A 162 -15.92 13.87 -1.70
C VAL A 162 -17.14 14.72 -2.06
N SER A 163 -18.04 14.89 -1.09
CA SER A 163 -19.28 15.65 -1.26
C SER A 163 -19.68 16.37 0.03
N LYS A 164 -20.79 17.11 -0.02
CA LYS A 164 -21.38 17.77 1.16
C LYS A 164 -21.78 16.79 2.28
N GLU A 165 -21.97 15.50 1.97
CA GLU A 165 -22.33 14.49 2.97
C GLU A 165 -21.11 13.94 3.73
N GLY A 166 -19.91 14.07 3.17
CA GLY A 166 -18.68 13.47 3.67
C GLY A 166 -17.79 12.95 2.54
N VAL A 167 -16.76 12.20 2.91
CA VAL A 167 -15.99 11.37 1.98
C VAL A 167 -16.58 9.96 1.96
N GLN A 168 -16.75 9.40 0.77
CA GLN A 168 -17.23 8.05 0.53
C GLN A 168 -16.14 7.23 -0.18
N PHE A 169 -15.96 6.00 0.27
CA PHE A 169 -15.10 4.99 -0.34
C PHE A 169 -15.97 3.82 -0.78
N SER A 170 -16.01 3.55 -2.08
CA SER A 170 -16.87 2.54 -2.69
C SER A 170 -16.07 1.54 -3.51
N THR A 171 -16.38 0.24 -3.38
CA THR A 171 -15.79 -0.81 -4.21
C THR A 171 -16.86 -1.79 -4.70
N ARG A 172 -16.55 -2.46 -5.81
CA ARG A 172 -17.31 -3.55 -6.41
C ARG A 172 -16.33 -4.63 -6.84
N GLY A 173 -16.67 -5.88 -6.55
CA GLY A 173 -16.03 -7.06 -7.12
C GLY A 173 -16.96 -8.27 -7.04
N ASP A 174 -16.41 -9.46 -7.26
CA ASP A 174 -17.20 -10.67 -7.53
C ASP A 174 -18.13 -11.08 -6.37
N ILE A 175 -17.71 -10.82 -5.13
CA ILE A 175 -18.48 -11.16 -3.92
C ILE A 175 -19.55 -10.11 -3.56
N GLY A 176 -19.54 -8.94 -4.20
CA GLY A 176 -20.52 -7.87 -3.95
C GLY A 176 -19.95 -6.45 -4.00
N THR A 177 -20.60 -5.54 -3.28
CA THR A 177 -20.23 -4.13 -3.20
C THR A 177 -20.11 -3.69 -1.74
N ALA A 178 -19.19 -2.77 -1.46
CA ALA A 178 -19.10 -2.10 -0.17
C ALA A 178 -19.00 -0.59 -0.34
N ASN A 179 -19.58 0.14 0.61
CA ASN A 179 -19.61 1.60 0.66
C ASN A 179 -19.35 2.03 2.11
N ILE A 180 -18.31 2.82 2.33
CA ILE A 180 -17.95 3.37 3.65
C ILE A 180 -18.01 4.89 3.54
N VAL A 181 -18.73 5.56 4.44
CA VAL A 181 -18.90 7.02 4.45
C VAL A 181 -18.37 7.61 5.75
N CYS A 182 -17.32 8.41 5.65
CA CYS A 182 -16.77 9.17 6.77
C CYS A 182 -17.28 10.62 6.69
N ARG A 183 -18.14 10.99 7.64
CA ARG A 183 -18.65 12.37 7.76
C ARG A 183 -17.66 13.25 8.51
N ARG A 184 -17.65 14.55 8.20
CA ARG A 184 -16.90 15.55 8.97
C ARG A 184 -17.31 15.50 10.44
N ASN A 185 -16.35 15.30 11.35
CA ASN A 185 -16.57 15.28 12.79
C ASN A 185 -15.48 16.10 13.49
N THR A 186 -15.90 17.15 14.19
CA THR A 186 -15.03 18.07 14.95
C THR A 186 -15.32 18.05 16.45
N THR A 187 -16.23 17.18 16.93
CA THR A 187 -16.59 17.04 18.35
C THR A 187 -16.01 15.75 18.93
N VAL A 188 -14.72 15.53 18.69
CA VAL A 188 -13.95 14.42 19.25
C VAL A 188 -13.05 14.94 20.38
N ASP A 189 -12.81 14.13 21.41
CA ASP A 189 -11.97 14.51 22.55
C ASP A 189 -10.51 14.77 22.15
N LYS A 190 -10.06 14.16 21.04
CA LYS A 190 -8.70 14.25 20.50
C LYS A 190 -8.71 14.74 19.04
N PRO A 191 -8.05 15.86 18.71
CA PRO A 191 -8.01 16.39 17.34
C PRO A 191 -7.47 15.42 16.29
N GLU A 192 -6.58 14.49 16.67
CA GLU A 192 -6.03 13.45 15.79
C GLU A 192 -7.06 12.39 15.38
N GLU A 193 -8.13 12.20 16.16
CA GLU A 193 -9.25 11.29 15.87
C GLU A 193 -10.32 11.95 14.96
N ALA A 194 -10.17 13.25 14.65
CA ALA A 194 -11.13 14.01 13.86
C ALA A 194 -11.09 13.65 12.37
N VAL A 195 -12.24 13.78 11.70
CA VAL A 195 -12.34 13.81 10.23
C VAL A 195 -12.66 15.23 9.81
N MET A 196 -11.71 15.87 9.14
CA MET A 196 -11.84 17.21 8.57
C MET A 196 -11.95 17.09 7.05
N ILE A 197 -12.85 17.88 6.47
CA ILE A 197 -13.10 17.90 5.03
C ILE A 197 -13.21 19.36 4.61
N GLU A 198 -12.30 19.77 3.75
CA GLU A 198 -12.29 21.04 3.02
C GLU A 198 -12.64 20.70 1.57
N MET A 199 -13.67 21.34 1.02
CA MET A 199 -14.20 21.02 -0.31
C MET A 199 -14.68 22.31 -0.95
N GLU A 200 -14.02 22.69 -2.03
CA GLU A 200 -14.43 23.77 -2.92
C GLU A 200 -15.40 23.22 -3.96
N GLU A 201 -15.02 22.11 -4.61
CA GLU A 201 -15.83 21.38 -5.58
C GLU A 201 -15.93 19.89 -5.22
N PRO A 202 -17.09 19.23 -5.44
CA PRO A 202 -17.20 17.79 -5.31
C PRO A 202 -16.33 17.08 -6.35
N VAL A 203 -15.55 16.09 -5.91
CA VAL A 203 -14.65 15.32 -6.77
C VAL A 203 -14.88 13.82 -6.55
N SER A 204 -14.79 13.03 -7.62
CA SER A 204 -14.99 11.58 -7.56
C SER A 204 -14.04 10.88 -8.54
N LEU A 205 -13.15 10.03 -8.02
CA LEU A 205 -12.08 9.40 -8.79
C LEU A 205 -11.88 7.93 -8.39
N THR A 206 -11.59 7.08 -9.36
CA THR A 206 -11.34 5.65 -9.17
C THR A 206 -9.84 5.37 -9.06
N PHE A 207 -9.40 4.58 -8.08
CA PHE A 207 -7.99 4.23 -7.85
C PHE A 207 -7.80 2.72 -7.67
N ALA A 208 -6.58 2.22 -7.94
CA ALA A 208 -6.21 0.83 -7.67
C ALA A 208 -5.83 0.65 -6.18
N LEU A 209 -6.59 -0.19 -5.47
CA LEU A 209 -6.42 -0.43 -4.03
C LEU A 209 -5.05 -1.03 -3.67
N ARG A 210 -4.41 -1.76 -4.60
CA ARG A 210 -3.03 -2.26 -4.45
C ARG A 210 -2.03 -1.16 -4.06
N TYR A 211 -2.15 0.03 -4.66
CA TYR A 211 -1.25 1.15 -4.36
C TYR A 211 -1.57 1.78 -3.00
N LEU A 212 -2.86 2.01 -2.72
CA LEU A 212 -3.29 2.58 -1.45
C LEU A 212 -2.87 1.70 -0.25
N ASN A 213 -2.95 0.37 -0.38
CA ASN A 213 -2.41 -0.58 0.61
C ASN A 213 -0.88 -0.55 0.76
N SER A 214 -0.15 -0.06 -0.25
CA SER A 214 1.29 0.19 -0.11
C SER A 214 1.51 1.49 0.66
N PHE A 215 0.76 2.55 0.33
CA PHE A 215 0.86 3.85 1.00
C PHE A 215 0.49 3.79 2.49
N THR A 216 -0.46 2.94 2.88
CA THR A 216 -0.87 2.76 4.28
C THR A 216 0.21 2.11 5.17
N LYS A 217 1.34 1.66 4.60
CA LYS A 217 2.53 1.29 5.38
C LYS A 217 3.20 2.50 6.04
N ALA A 218 2.90 3.72 5.61
CA ALA A 218 3.29 4.96 6.28
C ALA A 218 2.48 5.27 7.56
N THR A 219 1.38 4.57 7.86
CA THR A 219 0.56 4.83 9.06
C THR A 219 1.34 4.94 10.38
N PRO A 220 2.43 4.19 10.65
CA PRO A 220 3.25 4.36 11.86
C PRO A 220 4.07 5.67 11.94
N LEU A 221 4.09 6.49 10.88
CA LEU A 221 4.79 7.78 10.80
C LEU A 221 3.92 8.97 11.26
N ALA A 222 2.58 8.86 11.16
CA ALA A 222 1.68 9.97 11.44
C ALA A 222 0.31 9.49 11.94
N ASN A 223 -0.25 10.16 12.96
CA ASN A 223 -1.58 9.82 13.49
C ASN A 223 -2.72 10.13 12.50
N GLN A 224 -2.51 11.10 11.61
CA GLN A 224 -3.45 11.49 10.55
C GLN A 224 -2.81 11.41 9.18
N VAL A 225 -3.64 11.09 8.18
CA VAL A 225 -3.32 11.15 6.76
C VAL A 225 -4.12 12.29 6.13
N THR A 226 -3.52 12.98 5.16
CA THR A 226 -4.20 13.98 4.32
C THR A 226 -4.33 13.42 2.91
N ILE A 227 -5.53 13.51 2.32
CA ILE A 227 -5.87 13.04 0.98
C ILE A 227 -6.34 14.26 0.19
N SER A 228 -5.55 14.70 -0.79
CA SER A 228 -5.86 15.86 -1.64
C SER A 228 -6.24 15.39 -3.05
N MET A 229 -7.36 15.87 -3.56
CA MET A 229 -8.00 15.37 -4.79
C MET A 229 -8.43 16.52 -5.71
N SER A 230 -8.24 16.33 -7.01
CA SER A 230 -8.72 17.21 -8.08
C SER A 230 -8.93 16.36 -9.34
N SER A 231 -9.95 16.66 -10.16
CA SER A 231 -10.33 15.88 -11.34
C SER A 231 -9.18 15.59 -12.31
N ASP A 232 -8.28 16.56 -12.46
CA ASP A 232 -7.24 16.58 -13.50
C ASP A 232 -5.84 16.27 -12.96
N LEU A 233 -5.73 15.86 -11.69
CA LEU A 233 -4.46 15.61 -11.00
C LEU A 233 -4.42 14.22 -10.34
N PRO A 234 -3.23 13.63 -10.16
CA PRO A 234 -3.04 12.50 -9.26
C PRO A 234 -3.56 12.81 -7.84
N VAL A 235 -4.16 11.83 -7.16
CA VAL A 235 -4.45 11.98 -5.73
C VAL A 235 -3.15 12.04 -4.95
N VAL A 236 -3.06 12.97 -3.99
CA VAL A 236 -1.94 13.05 -3.06
C VAL A 236 -2.36 12.47 -1.72
N VAL A 237 -1.61 11.47 -1.25
CA VAL A 237 -1.75 10.90 0.10
C VAL A 237 -0.50 11.30 0.90
N GLU A 238 -0.66 12.23 1.85
CA GLU A 238 0.41 12.75 2.69
C GLU A 238 0.34 12.19 4.11
N TYR A 239 1.47 11.69 4.60
CA TYR A 239 1.73 11.44 6.02
C TYR A 239 2.81 12.42 6.50
N ARG A 240 2.41 13.38 7.35
CA ARG A 240 3.31 14.40 7.88
C ARG A 240 4.09 13.86 9.08
N ILE A 241 5.42 13.91 8.99
CA ILE A 241 6.36 13.48 10.03
C ILE A 241 6.59 14.67 10.96
N GLU A 242 5.61 14.93 11.83
CA GLU A 242 5.59 16.06 12.78
C GLU A 242 6.00 17.39 12.11
N ASP A 243 7.00 18.08 12.68
CA ASP A 243 7.66 19.25 12.08
C ASP A 243 9.02 18.91 11.45
N MET A 244 9.35 17.62 11.33
CA MET A 244 10.59 17.13 10.73
C MET A 244 10.47 16.89 9.22
N GLY A 245 9.28 16.57 8.69
CA GLY A 245 9.19 16.17 7.29
C GLY A 245 7.81 15.70 6.81
N TYR A 246 7.81 14.99 5.68
CA TYR A 246 6.65 14.30 5.14
C TYR A 246 7.07 13.11 4.27
N ILE A 247 6.14 12.17 4.10
CA ILE A 247 6.10 11.29 2.93
C ILE A 247 4.79 11.53 2.18
N ARG A 248 4.90 11.79 0.88
CA ARG A 248 3.79 12.05 -0.05
C ARG A 248 3.79 10.98 -1.12
N TYR A 249 2.61 10.42 -1.37
CA TYR A 249 2.37 9.51 -2.49
C TYR A 249 1.44 10.18 -3.48
N TYR A 250 1.78 10.10 -4.75
CA TYR A 250 0.99 10.57 -5.88
C TYR A 250 0.52 9.33 -6.64
N LEU A 251 -0.77 9.24 -6.96
CA LEU A 251 -1.34 8.11 -7.68
C LEU A 251 -2.28 8.59 -8.78
N ALA A 252 -1.98 8.21 -10.03
CA ALA A 252 -2.86 8.53 -11.14
C ALA A 252 -4.23 7.84 -10.96
N PRO A 253 -5.35 8.54 -11.22
CA PRO A 253 -6.66 7.90 -11.24
C PRO A 253 -6.73 6.89 -12.39
N LYS A 254 -7.53 5.84 -12.20
CA LYS A 254 -8.02 5.04 -13.32
C LYS A 254 -9.03 5.88 -14.09
N ILE A 255 -8.71 6.17 -15.34
CA ILE A 255 -9.69 6.62 -16.31
C ILE A 255 -10.60 5.42 -16.58
N GLU A 256 -11.89 5.57 -16.31
CA GLU A 256 -12.88 4.64 -16.83
C GLU A 256 -13.00 4.93 -18.33
N GLU A 257 -12.67 3.94 -19.18
CA GLU A 257 -12.95 4.04 -20.61
C GLU A 257 -14.46 4.21 -20.75
N GLU A 258 -14.92 5.41 -21.15
CA GLU A 258 -16.34 5.64 -21.43
C GLU A 258 -16.76 4.68 -22.55
N ASP A 259 -17.58 3.67 -22.21
CA ASP A 259 -18.18 2.78 -23.20
C ASP A 259 -18.85 3.64 -24.30
N GLU A 260 -18.30 3.65 -25.53
CA GLU A 260 -18.82 4.38 -26.70
C GLU A 260 -20.19 3.83 -27.22
N ALA A 261 -20.98 3.21 -26.35
CA ALA A 261 -22.29 2.61 -26.63
C ALA A 261 -23.45 3.63 -26.69
N ALA A 262 -23.23 4.90 -26.37
CA ALA A 262 -24.28 5.92 -26.33
C ALA A 262 -24.51 6.68 -27.67
N ALA A 263 -23.71 6.41 -28.71
CA ALA A 263 -23.66 7.24 -29.93
C ALA A 263 -24.38 6.69 -31.19
N ILE A 264 -25.18 5.60 -31.10
CA ILE A 264 -26.01 5.13 -32.23
C ILE A 264 -27.46 4.84 -31.82
N SER A 265 -28.25 5.89 -31.61
CA SER A 265 -29.73 5.79 -31.67
C SER A 265 -30.40 7.11 -32.08
N LYS A 266 -30.27 7.47 -33.37
CA LYS A 266 -31.21 8.38 -34.04
C LYS A 266 -31.81 7.67 -35.26
N PRO A 267 -33.14 7.59 -35.39
CA PRO A 267 -33.76 6.95 -36.55
C PRO A 267 -33.80 7.94 -37.73
N GLU A 268 -33.04 7.68 -38.78
CA GLU A 268 -33.20 8.37 -40.06
C GLU A 268 -34.29 7.69 -40.91
N THR A 269 -35.14 8.51 -41.52
CA THR A 269 -36.35 8.07 -42.24
C THR A 269 -36.07 7.79 -43.72
N GLU A 270 -36.78 6.82 -44.31
CA GLU A 270 -36.56 6.34 -45.69
C GLU A 270 -36.63 7.44 -46.78
N SER A 271 -35.83 7.27 -47.84
CA SER A 271 -36.22 7.63 -49.21
C SER A 271 -35.72 6.57 -50.20
N LYS A 272 -36.60 6.11 -51.09
CA LYS A 272 -36.37 5.01 -52.05
C LYS A 272 -36.01 5.54 -53.43
N HIS A 273 -35.14 4.88 -54.19
CA HIS A 273 -35.31 4.73 -55.65
C HIS A 273 -34.51 3.57 -56.30
N THR A 274 -35.23 2.48 -56.58
CA THR A 274 -35.25 1.70 -57.86
C THR A 274 -33.97 1.40 -58.70
N ALA A 275 -33.60 0.10 -58.74
CA ALA A 275 -33.70 -0.81 -59.91
C ALA A 275 -32.45 -1.33 -60.73
N LYS A 276 -32.47 -2.67 -60.93
CA LYS A 276 -32.02 -3.51 -62.11
C LYS A 276 -30.56 -4.00 -62.30
N ALA A 277 -30.33 -5.26 -61.87
CA ALA A 277 -29.94 -6.46 -62.66
C ALA A 277 -28.59 -6.63 -63.43
N LYS A 278 -27.71 -7.54 -62.90
CA LYS A 278 -27.05 -8.78 -63.46
C LYS A 278 -26.68 -8.90 -64.97
N PRO A 279 -25.66 -9.73 -65.41
CA PRO A 279 -25.29 -11.07 -64.85
C PRO A 279 -23.81 -11.62 -64.94
N LYS A 280 -23.55 -12.68 -64.14
CA LYS A 280 -22.74 -13.94 -64.34
C LYS A 280 -21.26 -14.00 -64.85
N ALA A 281 -20.43 -14.75 -64.09
CA ALA A 281 -19.70 -16.00 -64.46
C ALA A 281 -19.05 -16.57 -63.15
N ASP A 282 -19.35 -17.78 -62.63
CA ASP A 282 -19.00 -19.15 -63.05
C ASP A 282 -17.51 -19.55 -62.87
N LEU A 283 -17.19 -20.33 -61.81
CA LEU A 283 -16.45 -21.61 -61.84
C LEU A 283 -16.17 -22.22 -60.43
N LYS A 284 -16.35 -23.55 -60.32
CA LYS A 284 -15.96 -24.46 -59.20
C LYS A 284 -15.08 -25.56 -59.83
N PRO A 285 -14.14 -26.20 -59.09
CA PRO A 285 -14.46 -27.52 -58.46
C PRO A 285 -13.73 -27.77 -57.11
N LYS A 286 -14.40 -28.40 -56.12
CA LYS A 286 -14.20 -29.79 -55.59
C LYS A 286 -12.89 -30.03 -54.80
N PHE A 287 -12.76 -30.95 -53.83
CA PHE A 287 -13.58 -31.77 -52.92
C PHE A 287 -12.65 -32.91 -52.48
N GLU A 288 -12.44 -33.17 -51.18
CA GLU A 288 -12.14 -34.51 -50.58
C GLU A 288 -11.99 -34.42 -49.05
N ALA A 289 -12.09 -35.55 -48.34
CA ALA A 289 -12.43 -35.59 -46.90
C ALA A 289 -11.90 -36.84 -46.15
N HIS A 290 -11.91 -36.74 -44.81
CA HIS A 290 -11.82 -37.82 -43.79
C HIS A 290 -10.45 -38.54 -43.62
N PRO A 291 -10.19 -39.27 -42.49
CA PRO A 291 -11.09 -39.62 -41.37
C PRO A 291 -10.59 -39.37 -39.91
N GLU A 292 -11.57 -39.49 -39.01
CA GLU A 292 -11.62 -39.95 -37.59
C GLU A 292 -10.37 -40.34 -36.78
N SER A 293 -10.43 -40.07 -35.46
CA SER A 293 -10.30 -41.11 -34.43
C SER A 293 -11.06 -40.75 -33.13
N GLU A 294 -11.72 -41.75 -32.54
CA GLU A 294 -12.45 -41.67 -31.26
C GLU A 294 -11.59 -42.14 -30.07
N SER A 295 -11.98 -41.78 -28.84
CA SER A 295 -11.93 -42.72 -27.71
C SER A 295 -12.90 -42.32 -26.59
N GLU A 296 -13.85 -43.20 -26.28
CA GLU A 296 -14.65 -43.16 -25.06
C GLU A 296 -13.91 -43.86 -23.91
N MET A 297 -14.18 -43.48 -22.66
CA MET A 297 -14.50 -44.49 -21.63
C MET A 297 -15.32 -43.93 -20.46
N LYS A 298 -16.09 -44.83 -19.83
CA LYS A 298 -17.16 -44.54 -18.86
C LYS A 298 -16.75 -44.89 -17.43
N SER A 299 -17.36 -44.20 -16.47
CA SER A 299 -18.00 -44.78 -15.26
C SER A 299 -18.71 -43.63 -14.52
N GLU A 300 -20.04 -43.55 -14.48
CA GLU A 300 -20.98 -44.27 -13.58
C GLU A 300 -21.12 -43.67 -12.17
N GLU A 301 -22.33 -43.80 -11.64
CA GLU A 301 -22.93 -43.01 -10.55
C GLU A 301 -22.28 -43.19 -9.15
N ASP A 302 -22.41 -42.18 -8.29
CA ASP A 302 -23.09 -42.43 -7.00
C ASP A 302 -23.89 -41.21 -6.48
N LYS A 303 -24.80 -41.46 -5.54
CA LYS A 303 -25.94 -40.62 -5.17
C LYS A 303 -25.69 -39.82 -3.90
N GLY A 304 -26.09 -38.56 -3.91
CA GLY A 304 -26.09 -37.66 -2.75
C GLY A 304 -27.41 -36.90 -2.60
N SER A 305 -28.50 -37.61 -2.30
CA SER A 305 -29.81 -36.99 -2.05
C SER A 305 -29.85 -36.31 -0.67
N VAL A 306 -29.96 -34.99 -0.64
CA VAL A 306 -30.31 -34.25 0.60
C VAL A 306 -31.81 -34.46 0.88
N ILE A 307 -32.12 -35.11 2.00
CA ILE A 307 -33.49 -35.30 2.47
C ILE A 307 -33.84 -34.15 3.41
N GLU A 308 -34.70 -33.23 2.98
CA GLU A 308 -35.24 -32.16 3.83
C GLU A 308 -36.41 -32.71 4.67
N ILE A 309 -36.17 -33.09 5.93
CA ILE A 309 -37.24 -33.43 6.89
C ILE A 309 -37.53 -32.20 7.75
N LYS A 310 -38.73 -31.64 7.60
CA LYS A 310 -39.23 -30.53 8.43
C LYS A 310 -39.92 -31.06 9.66
N ASP A 311 -39.31 -30.85 10.83
CA ASP A 311 -40.01 -30.99 12.11
C ASP A 311 -40.59 -29.65 12.58
N LYS A 312 -41.59 -29.69 13.46
CA LYS A 312 -42.61 -28.62 13.61
C LYS A 312 -42.13 -27.24 14.10
N ASP A 313 -40.89 -27.10 14.56
CA ASP A 313 -40.37 -25.86 15.19
C ASP A 313 -39.34 -25.09 14.34
N ASN A 314 -39.23 -25.40 13.03
CA ASN A 314 -38.54 -24.60 12.01
C ASN A 314 -37.14 -24.07 12.39
N LYS A 315 -36.25 -24.97 12.82
CA LYS A 315 -34.81 -24.71 13.01
C LYS A 315 -33.98 -25.60 12.09
N SER A 316 -33.13 -24.99 11.28
CA SER A 316 -32.15 -25.70 10.44
C SER A 316 -30.99 -26.22 11.30
N VAL A 317 -30.80 -27.54 11.32
CA VAL A 317 -29.60 -28.19 11.89
C VAL A 317 -28.80 -28.77 10.73
N PHE A 318 -27.56 -28.32 10.59
CA PHE A 318 -26.60 -28.90 9.65
C PHE A 318 -25.69 -29.87 10.41
N VAL A 319 -25.60 -31.11 9.92
CA VAL A 319 -24.66 -32.12 10.42
C VAL A 319 -23.64 -32.35 9.32
N ILE A 320 -22.36 -32.10 9.63
CA ILE A 320 -21.22 -32.43 8.77
C ILE A 320 -20.41 -33.50 9.51
N ASN A 321 -20.16 -34.62 8.85
CA ASN A 321 -19.21 -35.63 9.31
C ASN A 321 -17.84 -35.31 8.68
N ASP A 322 -16.82 -35.10 9.51
CA ASP A 322 -15.42 -35.06 9.07
C ASP A 322 -14.70 -36.34 9.54
N GLU A 323 -14.07 -37.06 8.61
CA GLU A 323 -13.19 -38.20 8.92
C GLU A 323 -11.87 -38.10 8.13
N GLU A 324 -10.73 -38.18 8.86
CA GLU A 324 -9.35 -38.41 8.37
C GLU A 324 -8.72 -37.31 7.47
N LYS A 325 -7.39 -37.02 7.37
CA LYS A 325 -6.09 -37.44 7.96
C LYS A 325 -5.03 -36.37 7.51
N ASN A 326 -3.82 -36.13 8.04
CA ASN A 326 -3.01 -36.64 9.16
C ASN A 326 -1.81 -35.67 9.45
N SER A 327 -1.16 -35.84 10.62
CA SER A 327 0.24 -35.47 10.98
C SER A 327 0.53 -34.01 11.42
N SER A 328 1.36 -33.74 12.44
CA SER A 328 2.53 -34.50 12.91
C SER A 328 2.91 -34.35 14.41
N VAL A 329 3.28 -35.48 15.01
CA VAL A 329 4.23 -35.75 16.11
C VAL A 329 4.82 -34.58 16.93
N LYS A 330 4.58 -34.57 18.27
CA LYS A 330 5.65 -34.74 19.31
C LYS A 330 5.16 -34.86 20.77
N SER A 331 5.55 -35.98 21.39
CA SER A 331 5.89 -36.22 22.81
C SER A 331 5.29 -35.35 23.94
N LYS A 332 4.55 -36.00 24.85
CA LYS A 332 4.40 -35.59 26.25
C LYS A 332 5.71 -35.79 27.03
N ALA A 333 6.04 -34.86 27.92
CA ALA A 333 6.84 -35.10 29.11
C ALA A 333 6.20 -34.35 30.30
N GLN A 334 6.16 -34.98 31.46
CA GLN A 334 5.79 -34.32 32.72
C GLN A 334 7.06 -33.69 33.30
N GLU A 335 6.96 -32.50 33.90
CA GLU A 335 7.95 -32.09 34.90
C GLU A 335 7.31 -31.25 36.00
N GLU A 336 7.93 -31.26 37.16
CA GLU A 336 7.30 -31.02 38.45
C GLU A 336 7.36 -29.56 38.91
N THR A 337 6.54 -29.26 39.93
CA THR A 337 6.54 -28.00 40.66
C THR A 337 7.89 -27.70 41.29
N ASN A 338 8.42 -26.49 41.09
CA ASN A 338 9.39 -25.93 42.03
C ASN A 338 9.28 -24.39 42.12
N THR A 339 8.91 -23.89 43.29
CA THR A 339 8.81 -22.47 43.62
C THR A 339 10.15 -21.92 44.12
N PRO A 340 10.68 -20.81 43.58
CA PRO A 340 11.81 -20.11 44.17
C PRO A 340 11.40 -19.43 45.49
N LYS A 341 12.23 -19.55 46.53
CA LYS A 341 12.08 -18.81 47.79
C LYS A 341 12.70 -17.42 47.68
N GLU A 342 12.02 -16.41 48.22
CA GLU A 342 12.59 -15.08 48.42
C GLU A 342 13.71 -15.10 49.49
N PRO A 343 14.76 -14.27 49.35
CA PRO A 343 15.79 -14.13 50.37
C PRO A 343 15.34 -13.22 51.52
N LYS A 344 15.64 -13.61 52.76
CA LYS A 344 15.47 -12.74 53.93
C LYS A 344 16.55 -11.65 53.93
N ILE A 345 16.14 -10.41 54.24
CA ILE A 345 17.05 -9.32 54.60
C ILE A 345 17.11 -9.27 56.13
N GLU A 346 18.30 -9.45 56.70
CA GLU A 346 18.57 -9.16 58.11
C GLU A 346 19.10 -7.73 58.22
N THR A 347 18.41 -6.89 59.00
CA THR A 347 18.91 -5.57 59.41
C THR A 347 19.78 -5.73 60.64
N MET A 348 21.07 -5.39 60.53
CA MET A 348 21.94 -5.16 61.69
C MET A 348 21.83 -3.70 62.11
N ASP A 349 21.43 -3.48 63.36
CA ASP A 349 21.57 -2.18 64.02
C ASP A 349 23.05 -1.90 64.36
N LEU A 350 23.44 -0.62 64.30
CA LEU A 350 24.75 -0.12 64.72
C LEU A 350 24.57 0.89 65.85
N GLU A 351 25.26 0.66 66.98
CA GLU A 351 25.58 1.65 68.01
C GLU A 351 26.95 2.30 67.72
#